data_AF-V9EAE7-F1
#
_entry.id   AF-V9EAE7-F1
#
_cell.length_a   1.000
_cell.length_b   1.000
_cell.length_c   1.000
_cell.angle_alpha   90.00
_cell.angle_beta   90.00
_cell.angle_gamma   90.00
#
_symmetry.space_group_name_H-M   'P 1'
#
loop_
_entity.id
_entity.type
_entity.pdbx_description
1 polymer ?
#
loop_
_entity_poly.entity_id
_entity_poly.type
_entity_poly.pdbx_seq_one_letter_code
_entity_poly.pdbx_strand_id
1 'polypeptide(L)'
;MLDLTTAEVLIFDPMNSSYRVEVRRLAEELMIMLPDFAPRKYRIRPYRSEFGAQVDSYNCGMYMLLGFEVFAGAESLRLLSRKELQYLRYRYLCT
;
A
#
# COMPACT_ATOMS: atom_id res chain seq x y z
N MET A 1 -3.91 -0.44 3.57
CA MET A 1 -3.62 0.81 4.33
C MET A 1 -4.97 1.41 4.71
N LEU A 2 -5.17 1.78 5.98
CA LEU A 2 -6.45 2.18 6.55
C LEU A 2 -6.31 3.57 7.17
N ASP A 3 -7.12 4.51 6.70
CA ASP A 3 -7.26 5.84 7.30
C ASP A 3 -8.64 5.95 7.96
N LEU A 4 -8.65 5.98 9.29
CA LEU A 4 -9.87 6.09 10.08
C LEU A 4 -10.47 7.50 10.05
N THR A 5 -9.66 8.52 9.76
CA THR A 5 -10.07 9.93 9.73
C THR A 5 -10.89 10.20 8.47
N THR A 6 -10.42 9.70 7.33
CA THR A 6 -11.09 9.85 6.03
C THR A 6 -12.02 8.69 5.69
N ALA A 7 -12.06 7.67 6.55
CA ALA A 7 -12.78 6.41 6.33
C ALA A 7 -12.41 5.75 4.98
N GLU A 8 -11.13 5.78 4.62
CA GLU A 8 -10.63 5.17 3.39
C GLU A 8 -9.78 3.93 3.67
N VAL A 9 -9.97 2.91 2.82
CA VAL A 9 -9.12 1.72 2.78
C VAL A 9 -8.50 1.62 1.40
N LEU A 10 -7.17 1.64 1.38
CA LEU A 10 -6.36 1.54 0.19
C LEU A 10 -5.71 0.15 0.12
N ILE A 11 -6.11 -0.63 -0.88
CA ILE A 11 -5.51 -1.93 -1.19
C ILE A 11 -4.31 -1.69 -2.09
N PHE A 12 -3.12 -1.86 -1.56
CA PHE A 12 -1.90 -1.73 -2.32
C PHE A 12 -1.32 -3.11 -2.63
N ASP A 13 -1.08 -3.34 -3.92
CA ASP A 13 -0.46 -4.54 -4.45
C ASP A 13 0.66 -4.11 -5.41
N PRO A 14 1.92 -4.20 -4.99
CA PRO A 14 3.03 -3.73 -5.81
C PRO A 14 3.23 -4.56 -7.07
N MET A 15 2.71 -5.77 -7.14
CA MET A 15 2.86 -6.67 -8.28
C MET A 15 1.64 -6.65 -9.22
N ASN A 16 0.59 -5.88 -8.89
CA ASN A 16 -0.69 -5.89 -9.61
C ASN A 16 -1.22 -7.32 -9.86
N SER A 17 -1.10 -8.15 -8.83
CA SER A 17 -1.48 -9.56 -8.84
C SER A 17 -3.00 -9.75 -8.74
N SER A 18 -3.44 -11.00 -8.89
CA SER A 18 -4.82 -11.40 -8.65
C SER A 18 -5.19 -11.42 -7.15
N TYR A 19 -4.21 -11.46 -6.24
CA TYR A 19 -4.44 -11.54 -4.79
C TYR A 19 -5.20 -10.34 -4.21
N ARG A 20 -5.23 -9.21 -4.92
CA ARG A 20 -6.02 -8.02 -4.56
C ARG A 20 -7.50 -8.30 -4.31
N VAL A 21 -8.07 -9.36 -4.90
CA VAL A 21 -9.46 -9.78 -4.70
C VAL A 21 -9.66 -10.30 -3.27
N GLU A 22 -8.80 -11.21 -2.83
CA GLU A 22 -8.85 -11.76 -1.48
C GLU A 22 -8.48 -10.71 -0.42
N VAL A 23 -7.50 -9.84 -0.72
CA VAL A 23 -7.16 -8.72 0.17
C VAL A 23 -8.33 -7.75 0.31
N ARG A 24 -9.12 -7.52 -0.75
CA ARG A 24 -10.36 -6.72 -0.67
C ARG A 24 -11.36 -7.35 0.27
N ARG A 25 -11.61 -8.64 0.12
CA ARG A 25 -12.54 -9.37 0.99
C ARG A 25 -12.10 -9.29 2.44
N LEU A 26 -10.82 -9.52 2.72
CA LEU A 26 -10.27 -9.36 4.07
C LEU A 26 -10.46 -7.94 4.60
N ALA A 27 -10.26 -6.91 3.77
CA ALA A 27 -10.51 -5.53 4.16
C ALA A 27 -11.98 -5.28 4.51
N GLU A 28 -12.92 -5.84 3.75
CA GLU A 28 -14.37 -5.76 4.05
C GLU A 28 -14.71 -6.40 5.39
N GLU A 29 -14.17 -7.59 5.66
CA GLU A 29 -14.33 -8.30 6.94
C GLU A 29 -13.72 -7.48 8.10
N LEU A 30 -12.53 -6.90 7.91
CA LEU A 30 -11.88 -6.04 8.90
C LEU A 30 -12.72 -4.79 9.24
N MET A 31 -13.37 -4.17 8.26
CA MET A 31 -14.15 -2.95 8.50
C MET A 31 -15.38 -3.20 9.39
N ILE A 32 -15.97 -4.40 9.30
CA ILE A 32 -17.13 -4.79 10.12
C ILE A 32 -16.73 -4.97 11.59
N MET A 33 -15.47 -5.28 11.87
CA MET A 33 -14.95 -5.49 13.22
C MET A 33 -14.56 -4.19 13.95
N LEU A 34 -14.63 -3.03 13.30
CA LEU A 34 -14.27 -1.75 13.92
C LEU A 34 -15.36 -1.29 14.91
N PRO A 35 -14.98 -0.65 16.04
CA PRO A 35 -15.90 -0.34 17.15
C PRO A 35 -17.04 0.64 16.83
N ASP A 36 -17.06 1.23 15.63
CA ASP A 36 -18.13 2.13 15.15
C ASP A 36 -18.52 1.77 13.71
N PHE A 37 -18.65 0.49 13.42
CA PHE A 37 -19.05 0.05 12.09
C PHE A 37 -20.44 0.59 11.74
N ALA A 38 -20.53 1.22 10.57
CA ALA A 38 -21.78 1.51 9.91
C ALA A 38 -21.68 1.04 8.44
N PRO A 39 -22.75 0.47 7.86
CA PRO A 39 -22.74 0.09 6.46
C PRO A 39 -22.30 1.25 5.57
N ARG A 40 -21.38 0.96 4.63
CA ARG A 40 -20.84 1.94 3.67
C ARG A 40 -20.05 3.11 4.28
N LYS A 41 -19.70 3.06 5.57
CA LYS A 41 -18.83 4.06 6.21
C LYS A 41 -17.46 4.12 5.54
N TYR A 42 -16.87 2.96 5.26
CA TYR A 42 -15.53 2.87 4.70
C TYR A 42 -15.54 2.69 3.18
N ARG A 43 -14.71 3.47 2.48
CA ARG A 43 -14.48 3.35 1.04
C ARG A 43 -13.25 2.49 0.75
N ILE A 44 -13.45 1.32 0.16
CA ILE A 44 -12.37 0.38 -0.16
C ILE A 44 -12.00 0.48 -1.65
N ARG A 45 -10.78 0.93 -1.97
CA ARG A 45 -10.30 1.10 -3.35
C ARG A 45 -8.87 0.59 -3.55
N PRO A 46 -8.50 0.17 -4.78
CA PRO A 46 -7.11 -0.10 -5.09
C PRO A 46 -6.28 1.19 -5.02
N TYR A 47 -5.07 1.09 -4.48
CA TYR A 47 -4.07 2.14 -4.54
C TYR A 47 -3.25 1.98 -5.82
N ARG A 48 -3.09 3.09 -6.57
CA ARG A 48 -2.21 3.16 -7.73
C ARG A 48 -1.05 4.07 -7.37
N SER A 49 0.13 3.48 -7.22
CA SER A 49 1.38 4.21 -6.99
C SER A 49 1.79 4.96 -8.25
N GLU A 50 2.48 6.09 -8.07
CA GLU A 50 3.12 6.80 -9.18
C GLU A 50 4.37 6.05 -9.68
N PHE A 51 5.07 5.38 -8.78
CA PHE A 51 6.26 4.54 -9.06
C PHE A 51 5.94 3.21 -9.77
N GLY A 52 4.70 3.00 -10.21
CA GLY A 52 4.30 1.84 -11.00
C GLY A 52 4.30 0.51 -10.24
N ALA A 53 4.10 -0.56 -11.01
CA ALA A 53 4.18 -1.94 -10.51
C ALA A 53 5.62 -2.44 -10.54
N GLN A 54 5.96 -3.28 -9.56
CA GLN A 54 7.17 -4.08 -9.56
C GLN A 54 7.15 -5.06 -10.73
N VAL A 55 8.28 -5.15 -11.43
CA VAL A 55 8.47 -6.05 -12.59
C VAL A 55 9.50 -7.16 -12.34
N ASP A 56 10.12 -7.18 -11.16
CA ASP A 56 11.02 -8.24 -10.71
C ASP A 56 10.36 -9.12 -9.64
N SER A 57 11.07 -10.14 -9.14
CA SER A 57 10.59 -11.09 -8.13
C SER A 57 11.13 -10.85 -6.72
N TYR A 58 11.82 -9.73 -6.45
CA TYR A 58 12.59 -9.53 -5.20
C TYR A 58 12.23 -8.26 -4.43
N ASN A 59 11.82 -7.19 -5.09
CA ASN A 59 11.66 -5.88 -4.48
C ASN A 59 10.26 -5.59 -3.90
N CYS A 60 9.35 -6.57 -3.80
CA CYS A 60 7.96 -6.32 -3.33
C CYS A 60 7.91 -5.64 -1.96
N GLY A 61 8.73 -6.08 -1.01
CA GLY A 61 8.83 -5.47 0.31
C GLY A 61 9.29 -4.01 0.26
N MET A 62 10.18 -3.66 -0.67
CA MET A 62 10.64 -2.29 -0.87
C MET A 62 9.51 -1.38 -1.37
N TYR A 63 8.73 -1.86 -2.33
CA TYR A 63 7.56 -1.15 -2.83
C TYR A 63 6.51 -0.99 -1.73
N MET A 64 6.27 -2.04 -0.92
CA MET A 64 5.35 -1.97 0.22
C MET A 64 5.75 -0.90 1.22
N LEU A 65 7.02 -0.86 1.65
CA LEU A 65 7.52 0.15 2.58
C LEU A 65 7.36 1.56 2.02
N LEU A 66 7.73 1.78 0.76
CA LEU A 66 7.56 3.08 0.13
C LEU A 66 6.08 3.48 0.01
N GLY A 67 5.19 2.54 -0.34
CA GLY A 67 3.75 2.79 -0.37
C GLY A 67 3.20 3.22 0.99
N PHE A 68 3.70 2.63 2.07
CA PHE A 68 3.36 3.05 3.44
C PHE A 68 3.91 4.44 3.79
N GLU A 69 5.13 4.78 3.37
CA GLU A 69 5.66 6.14 3.58
C GLU A 69 4.79 7.19 2.88
N VAL A 70 4.44 6.97 1.62
CA VAL A 70 3.56 7.89 0.87
C VAL A 70 2.18 7.97 1.53
N PHE A 71 1.63 6.84 1.99
CA PHE A 71 0.38 6.82 2.75
C PHE A 71 0.48 7.60 4.06
N ALA A 72 1.64 7.60 4.72
CA ALA A 72 1.91 8.38 5.92
C ALA A 72 2.21 9.87 5.63
N GLY A 73 2.14 10.31 4.37
CA GLY A 73 2.31 11.70 3.96
C GLY A 73 3.70 12.06 3.44
N ALA A 74 4.58 11.08 3.18
CA ALA A 74 5.85 11.34 2.51
C ALA A 74 5.66 11.70 1.03
N GLU A 75 6.63 12.43 0.47
CA GLU A 75 6.62 12.77 -0.95
C GLU A 75 6.81 11.51 -1.82
N SER A 76 6.02 11.39 -2.88
CA SER A 76 6.03 10.26 -3.80
C SER A 76 7.22 10.32 -4.76
N LEU A 77 7.92 9.19 -4.91
CA LEU A 77 8.88 8.99 -5.99
C LEU A 77 8.12 8.59 -7.27
N ARG A 78 8.41 9.26 -8.39
CA ARG A 78 7.70 9.02 -9.66
C ARG A 78 8.12 7.76 -10.39
N LEU A 79 9.39 7.35 -10.30
CA LEU A 79 9.91 6.15 -10.92
C LEU A 79 11.00 5.57 -10.03
N LEU A 80 11.05 4.24 -9.90
CA LEU A 80 12.05 3.55 -9.11
C LEU A 80 13.04 2.82 -10.02
N SER A 81 14.22 3.39 -10.17
CA SER A 81 15.38 2.69 -10.71
C SER A 81 15.91 1.66 -9.72
N ARG A 82 16.69 0.69 -10.23
CA ARG A 82 17.39 -0.29 -9.40
C ARG A 82 18.30 0.37 -8.36
N LYS A 83 18.94 1.50 -8.69
CA LYS A 83 19.82 2.24 -7.79
C LYS A 83 19.03 2.88 -6.65
N GLU A 84 17.87 3.45 -6.94
CA GLU A 84 16.97 4.01 -5.91
C GLU A 84 16.45 2.91 -4.99
N LEU A 85 16.06 1.75 -5.52
CA LEU A 85 15.65 0.61 -4.69
C LEU A 85 16.76 0.11 -3.77
N GLN A 86 18.02 0.07 -4.24
CA GLN A 86 19.17 -0.29 -3.41
C GLN A 86 19.43 0.76 -2.32
N TYR A 87 19.36 2.04 -2.66
CA TYR A 87 19.49 3.13 -1.69
C TYR A 87 18.39 3.06 -0.63
N LEU A 88 17.13 2.90 -1.03
CA LEU A 88 16.00 2.75 -0.12
C LEU A 88 16.19 1.55 0.81
N ARG A 89 16.69 0.42 0.28
CA ARG A 89 16.95 -0.78 1.10
C ARG A 89 17.98 -0.50 2.17
N TYR A 90 19.07 0.18 1.80
CA TYR A 90 20.08 0.58 2.75
C TYR A 90 19.51 1.55 3.80
N ARG A 91 18.75 2.56 3.36
CA ARG A 91 18.09 3.52 4.26
C ARG A 91 17.23 2.82 5.31
N TYR A 92 16.38 1.88 4.92
CA TYR A 92 15.51 1.14 5.86
C TYR A 92 16.25 0.20 6.81
N LEU A 93 17.49 -0.18 6.52
CA LEU A 93 18.33 -1.00 7.40
C LEU A 93 19.13 -0.16 8.40
N CYS A 94 19.35 1.12 8.10
CA CYS A 94 20.18 2.02 8.90
C CYS A 94 19.37 2.97 9.79
N THR A 95 18.04 2.98 9.65
CA THR A 95 17.09 3.64 10.56
C THR A 95 16.70 2.70 11.69
#